data_AF-A0A3R7JWZ5-F1
#
_entry.id   AF-A0A3R7JWZ5-F1
#
_cell.length_a   1.000
_cell.length_b   1.000
_cell.length_c   1.000
_cell.angle_alpha   90.00
_cell.angle_beta   90.00
_cell.angle_gamma   90.00
#
_symmetry.space_group_name_H-M   'P 1'
#
loop_
_entity.id
_entity.type
_entity.pdbx_description
1 polymer ?
#
loop_
_entity_poly.entity_id
_entity_poly.type
_entity_poly.pdbx_seq_one_letter_code
_entity_poly.pdbx_strand_id
1 'polypeptide(L)'
;MLAGRWRVEAPNASTDSFFIGRTYYRPMPDRHGPTAALGVGGGLAACVAAGFGYAALTGPIGAVRTIHVWVGTAWTALVLAYGFVLAPLLRERDTAAAYPIVARLAPTTLVLLPTLTVVTLAAGVTMALAYGIVWPMTTLVRAVFGVAVAIAGIALLGVLPADVLTYRELRSADPDPERVVSLGVRTATLLTVQGALQVTMLFLMLRVAAMTG
;
A
#
# COMPACT_ATOMS: atom_id res chain seq x y z
N MET A 1 -5.97 67.53 3.15
CA MET A 1 -6.36 66.48 4.12
C MET A 1 -6.81 65.27 3.32
N LEU A 2 -5.93 64.26 3.18
CA LEU A 2 -6.11 63.07 2.35
C LEU A 2 -6.56 61.90 3.25
N ALA A 3 -7.83 61.49 3.16
CA ALA A 3 -8.29 60.25 3.78
C ALA A 3 -8.12 59.10 2.77
N GLY A 4 -6.99 58.40 2.86
CA GLY A 4 -6.69 57.21 2.08
C GLY A 4 -7.65 56.07 2.46
N ARG A 5 -8.53 55.72 1.53
CA ARG A 5 -9.41 54.55 1.62
C ARG A 5 -8.53 53.31 1.42
N TRP A 6 -8.13 52.64 2.51
CA TRP A 6 -7.49 51.33 2.44
C TRP A 6 -8.53 50.32 1.95
N ARG A 7 -8.60 50.14 0.62
CA ARG A 7 -9.30 49.03 0.01
C ARG A 7 -8.41 47.81 0.25
N VAL A 8 -8.79 46.94 1.18
CA VAL A 8 -8.19 45.61 1.30
C VAL A 8 -8.59 44.86 0.04
N GLU A 9 -7.73 44.87 -0.97
CA GLU A 9 -7.86 43.94 -2.08
C GLU A 9 -7.74 42.54 -1.49
N ALA A 10 -8.86 41.80 -1.49
CA ALA A 10 -8.82 40.37 -1.26
C ALA A 10 -7.75 39.81 -2.22
N PRO A 11 -6.75 39.06 -1.72
CA PRO A 11 -5.75 38.48 -2.60
C PRO A 11 -6.50 37.70 -3.67
N ASN A 12 -6.23 38.03 -4.94
CA ASN A 12 -6.62 37.27 -6.11
C ASN A 12 -6.54 35.78 -5.74
N ALA A 13 -7.72 35.18 -5.50
CA ALA A 13 -7.85 33.75 -5.39
C ALA A 13 -7.56 33.23 -6.79
N SER A 14 -6.29 32.98 -7.08
CA SER A 14 -5.90 32.26 -8.27
C SER A 14 -6.74 31.00 -8.28
N THR A 15 -7.42 30.71 -9.38
CA THR A 15 -8.27 29.52 -9.60
C THR A 15 -7.60 28.20 -9.27
N ASP A 16 -6.29 28.22 -9.03
CA ASP A 16 -5.47 27.06 -8.74
C ASP A 16 -5.27 26.82 -7.24
N SER A 17 -5.77 27.66 -6.33
CA SER A 17 -5.57 27.48 -4.88
C SER A 17 -6.84 27.06 -4.14
N PHE A 18 -6.74 26.01 -3.32
CA PHE A 18 -7.84 25.53 -2.47
C PHE A 18 -7.68 26.05 -1.05
N PHE A 19 -8.78 26.39 -0.38
CA PHE A 19 -8.76 26.94 0.97
C PHE A 19 -9.02 25.85 2.00
N ILE A 20 -8.04 25.58 2.88
CA ILE A 20 -8.16 24.60 3.97
C ILE A 20 -8.00 25.34 5.30
N GLY A 21 -9.06 25.40 6.09
CA GLY A 21 -9.10 26.05 7.40
C GLY A 21 -8.89 27.57 7.34
N ARG A 22 -7.63 28.01 7.29
CA ARG A 22 -7.22 29.43 7.19
C ARG A 22 -6.11 29.69 6.17
N THR A 23 -5.69 28.68 5.42
CA THR A 23 -4.51 28.77 4.56
C THR A 23 -4.91 28.49 3.12
N TYR A 24 -4.48 29.35 2.21
CA TYR A 24 -4.56 29.09 0.78
C TYR A 24 -3.50 28.07 0.41
N TYR A 25 -3.94 26.88 0.02
CA TYR A 25 -3.08 25.84 -0.50
C TYR A 25 -2.92 26.04 -2.00
N ARG A 26 -1.70 26.35 -2.42
CA ARG A 26 -1.34 26.26 -3.83
C ARG A 26 -0.83 24.84 -4.08
N PRO A 27 -1.49 24.03 -4.92
CA PRO A 27 -0.93 22.79 -5.40
C PRO A 27 0.50 23.05 -5.85
N MET A 28 1.42 22.24 -5.34
CA MET A 28 2.75 22.20 -5.91
C MET A 28 2.55 21.94 -7.42
N PRO A 29 3.20 22.68 -8.33
CA PRO A 29 3.11 22.39 -9.75
C PRO A 29 3.53 20.93 -9.96
N ASP A 30 2.56 20.07 -10.23
CA ASP A 30 2.83 18.64 -10.40
C ASP A 30 3.65 18.49 -11.67
N ARG A 31 4.93 18.14 -11.52
CA ARG A 31 5.72 17.68 -12.67
C ARG A 31 5.14 16.37 -13.21
N HIS A 32 4.47 15.61 -12.35
CA HIS A 32 3.84 14.31 -12.61
C HIS A 32 2.61 14.16 -11.69
N GLY A 33 1.40 14.23 -12.24
CA GLY A 33 0.16 14.07 -11.48
C GLY A 33 -0.05 12.64 -10.95
N PRO A 34 -1.12 12.37 -10.19
CA PRO A 34 -1.43 11.05 -9.60
C PRO A 34 -1.48 9.90 -10.63
N THR A 35 -1.71 10.21 -11.91
CA THR A 35 -1.66 9.27 -13.03
C THR A 35 -0.25 8.75 -13.34
N ALA A 36 0.78 9.56 -13.14
CA ALA A 36 2.17 9.16 -13.39
C ALA A 36 2.70 8.25 -12.26
N ALA A 37 2.33 8.53 -11.00
CA ALA A 37 2.62 7.64 -9.87
C ALA A 37 1.95 6.25 -10.06
N LEU A 38 0.69 6.26 -10.51
CA LEU A 38 -0.01 5.04 -10.93
C LEU A 38 0.68 4.33 -12.10
N GLY A 39 1.23 5.08 -13.07
CA GLY A 39 1.96 4.53 -14.21
C GLY A 39 3.23 3.78 -13.81
N VAL A 40 4.06 4.37 -12.94
CA VAL A 40 5.29 3.73 -12.44
C VAL A 40 4.96 2.54 -11.54
N GLY A 41 4.05 2.72 -10.57
CA GLY A 41 3.62 1.65 -9.67
C GLY A 41 2.94 0.49 -10.42
N GLY A 42 2.11 0.81 -11.41
CA GLY A 42 1.44 -0.14 -12.29
C GLY A 42 2.40 -0.90 -13.20
N GLY A 43 3.41 -0.22 -13.76
CA GLY A 43 4.47 -0.87 -14.53
C GLY A 43 5.25 -1.89 -13.70
N LEU A 44 5.66 -1.51 -12.49
CA LEU A 44 6.34 -2.44 -11.57
C LEU A 44 5.44 -3.63 -11.21
N ALA A 45 4.18 -3.38 -10.86
CA ALA A 45 3.22 -4.43 -10.56
C ALA A 45 3.04 -5.42 -11.74
N ALA A 46 2.88 -4.90 -12.95
CA ALA A 46 2.77 -5.72 -14.16
C ALA A 46 4.03 -6.58 -14.37
N CYS A 47 5.23 -6.01 -14.20
CA CYS A 47 6.48 -6.76 -14.30
C CYS A 47 6.56 -7.89 -13.26
N VAL A 48 6.18 -7.63 -12.00
CA VAL A 48 6.18 -8.64 -10.93
C VAL A 48 5.20 -9.76 -11.24
N ALA A 49 3.97 -9.42 -11.65
CA ALA A 49 2.94 -10.41 -12.00
C ALA A 49 3.35 -11.26 -13.22
N ALA A 50 3.88 -10.63 -14.27
CA ALA A 50 4.34 -11.33 -15.47
C ALA A 50 5.56 -12.23 -15.18
N GLY A 51 6.51 -11.75 -14.38
CA GLY A 51 7.67 -12.53 -13.96
C GLY A 51 7.29 -13.78 -13.17
N PHE A 52 6.33 -13.66 -12.25
CA PHE A 52 5.76 -14.82 -11.56
C PHE A 52 5.04 -15.77 -12.52
N GLY A 53 4.16 -15.25 -13.39
CA GLY A 53 3.43 -16.07 -14.36
C GLY A 53 4.36 -16.89 -15.25
N TYR A 54 5.42 -16.27 -15.78
CA TYR A 54 6.45 -16.97 -16.55
C TYR A 54 7.13 -18.06 -15.73
N ALA A 55 7.64 -17.72 -14.53
CA ALA A 55 8.35 -18.68 -13.69
C ALA A 55 7.47 -19.84 -13.21
N ALA A 56 6.18 -19.61 -12.95
CA ALA A 56 5.24 -20.65 -12.52
C ALA A 56 4.86 -21.62 -13.65
N LEU A 57 4.87 -21.16 -14.91
CA LEU A 57 4.48 -21.97 -16.07
C LEU A 57 5.65 -22.72 -16.71
N THR A 58 6.85 -22.13 -16.74
CA THR A 58 7.99 -22.68 -17.48
C THR A 58 9.24 -22.86 -16.63
N GLY A 59 9.30 -22.23 -15.46
CA GLY A 59 10.48 -22.19 -14.62
C GLY A 59 10.63 -23.42 -13.72
N PRO A 60 11.86 -23.70 -13.25
CA PRO A 60 12.06 -24.67 -12.18
C PRO A 60 11.45 -24.14 -10.88
N ILE A 61 11.07 -25.04 -9.97
CA ILE A 61 10.47 -24.64 -8.67
C ILE A 61 11.36 -23.69 -7.86
N GLY A 62 12.69 -23.77 -8.04
CA GLY A 62 13.64 -22.83 -7.44
C GLY A 62 13.44 -21.39 -7.88
N ALA A 63 12.98 -21.13 -9.12
CA ALA A 63 12.67 -19.78 -9.59
C ALA A 63 11.43 -19.20 -8.88
N VAL A 64 10.39 -20.02 -8.70
CA VAL A 64 9.19 -19.66 -7.93
C VAL A 64 9.56 -19.35 -6.48
N ARG A 65 10.47 -20.13 -5.88
CA ARG A 65 11.00 -19.86 -4.53
C ARG A 65 11.72 -18.53 -4.45
N THR A 66 12.60 -18.23 -5.39
CA THR A 66 13.32 -16.95 -5.46
C THR A 66 12.33 -15.79 -5.55
N ILE A 67 11.32 -15.88 -6.42
CA ILE A 67 10.26 -14.86 -6.53
C ILE A 67 9.48 -14.73 -5.23
N HIS A 68 9.05 -15.83 -4.62
CA HIS A 68 8.32 -15.79 -3.35
C HIS A 68 9.10 -15.06 -2.25
N VAL A 69 10.38 -15.37 -2.10
CA VAL A 69 11.25 -14.73 -1.09
C VAL A 69 11.40 -13.25 -1.38
N TRP A 70 11.81 -12.86 -2.59
CA TRP A 70 12.07 -11.44 -2.89
C TRP A 70 10.80 -10.59 -2.89
N VAL A 71 9.72 -11.07 -3.50
CA VAL A 71 8.44 -10.35 -3.54
C VAL A 71 7.82 -10.31 -2.15
N GLY A 72 7.88 -11.42 -1.39
CA GLY A 72 7.41 -11.48 0.00
C GLY A 72 8.20 -10.55 0.92
N THR A 73 9.53 -10.51 0.80
CA THR A 73 10.37 -9.57 1.55
C THR A 73 10.03 -8.12 1.21
N ALA A 74 9.89 -7.78 -0.07
CA ALA A 74 9.50 -6.43 -0.49
C ALA A 74 8.12 -6.04 0.05
N TRP A 75 7.14 -6.95 -0.03
CA TRP A 75 5.81 -6.75 0.54
C TRP A 75 5.87 -6.49 2.04
N THR A 76 6.54 -7.36 2.80
CA THR A 76 6.68 -7.24 4.25
C THR A 76 7.36 -5.93 4.63
N ALA A 77 8.44 -5.55 3.95
CA ALA A 77 9.14 -4.29 4.20
C ALA A 77 8.21 -3.08 3.99
N LEU A 78 7.43 -3.06 2.91
CA LEU A 78 6.46 -2.00 2.65
C LEU A 78 5.36 -1.93 3.71
N VAL A 79 4.79 -3.08 4.09
CA VAL A 79 3.76 -3.14 5.14
C VAL A 79 4.31 -2.61 6.47
N LEU A 80 5.52 -2.99 6.85
CA LEU A 80 6.16 -2.50 8.08
C LEU A 80 6.44 -1.00 8.02
N ALA A 81 6.96 -0.50 6.89
CA ALA A 81 7.21 0.93 6.71
C ALA A 81 5.90 1.74 6.77
N TYR A 82 4.84 1.31 6.08
CA TYR A 82 3.55 1.99 6.14
C TYR A 82 2.90 1.90 7.52
N GLY A 83 2.90 0.71 8.11
CA GLY A 83 2.20 0.43 9.35
C GLY A 83 2.87 1.04 10.59
N PHE A 84 4.19 0.94 10.70
CA PHE A 84 4.91 1.35 11.91
C PHE A 84 5.65 2.68 11.77
N VAL A 85 5.98 3.12 10.55
CA VAL A 85 6.65 4.41 10.32
C VAL A 85 5.65 5.47 9.85
N LEU A 86 4.88 5.19 8.80
CA LEU A 86 3.96 6.19 8.24
C LEU A 86 2.73 6.41 9.12
N ALA A 87 2.15 5.37 9.72
CA ALA A 87 0.92 5.52 10.52
C ALA A 87 1.06 6.50 11.70
N PRO A 88 2.11 6.45 12.53
CA PRO A 88 2.33 7.47 13.57
C PRO A 88 2.52 8.87 12.98
N LEU A 89 3.32 8.99 11.92
CA LEU A 89 3.58 10.26 11.25
C LEU A 89 2.31 10.92 10.73
N LEU A 90 1.35 10.16 10.21
CA LEU A 90 0.08 10.71 9.73
C LEU A 90 -0.84 11.14 10.88
N ARG A 91 -0.81 10.44 12.03
CA ARG A 91 -1.69 10.73 13.19
C ARG A 91 -1.26 11.98 13.95
N GLU A 92 0.02 12.31 13.94
CA GLU A 92 0.57 13.49 14.62
C GLU A 92 0.39 14.79 13.81
N ARG A 93 -0.06 14.69 12.56
CA ARG A 93 -0.14 15.81 11.62
C ARG A 93 -1.58 16.27 11.47
N ASP A 94 -1.75 17.58 11.23
CA ASP A 94 -3.02 18.11 10.79
C ASP A 94 -3.33 17.66 9.34
N THR A 95 -4.59 17.80 8.93
CA THR A 95 -5.05 17.42 7.60
C THR A 95 -4.21 18.09 6.50
N ALA A 96 -3.85 19.36 6.69
CA ALA A 96 -3.05 20.12 5.73
C ALA A 96 -1.67 19.51 5.49
N ALA A 97 -0.98 19.03 6.53
CA ALA A 97 0.32 18.38 6.37
C ALA A 97 0.22 16.91 5.94
N ALA A 98 -0.83 16.19 6.34
CA ALA A 98 -1.01 14.77 6.01
C ALA A 98 -1.50 14.54 4.58
N TYR A 99 -2.37 15.42 4.06
CA TYR A 99 -2.98 15.30 2.74
C TYR A 99 -1.99 15.05 1.59
N PRO A 100 -0.94 15.87 1.39
CA PRO A 100 -0.03 15.68 0.25
C PRO A 100 0.75 14.37 0.33
N ILE A 101 0.95 13.81 1.53
CA ILE A 101 1.61 12.52 1.73
C ILE A 101 0.68 11.41 1.24
N VAL A 102 -0.56 11.38 1.74
CA VAL A 102 -1.56 10.38 1.37
C VAL A 102 -1.87 10.46 -0.13
N ALA A 103 -2.07 11.66 -0.67
CA ALA A 103 -2.38 11.89 -2.08
C ALA A 103 -1.30 11.36 -3.04
N ARG A 104 -0.03 11.44 -2.65
CA ARG A 104 1.11 10.94 -3.46
C ARG A 104 1.26 9.44 -3.37
N LEU A 105 0.95 8.85 -2.22
CA LEU A 105 1.17 7.44 -1.94
C LEU A 105 0.02 6.55 -2.42
N ALA A 106 -1.23 7.01 -2.29
CA ALA A 106 -2.42 6.22 -2.58
C ALA A 106 -2.46 5.59 -3.99
N PRO A 107 -2.08 6.30 -5.09
CA PRO A 107 -2.10 5.70 -6.43
C PRO A 107 -1.14 4.51 -6.56
N THR A 108 0.04 4.58 -5.92
CA THR A 108 1.04 3.51 -5.96
C THR A 108 0.63 2.33 -5.09
N THR A 109 0.14 2.57 -3.88
CA THR A 109 -0.28 1.49 -2.96
C THR A 109 -1.46 0.71 -3.49
N LEU A 110 -2.40 1.41 -4.13
CA LEU A 110 -3.59 0.84 -4.75
C LEU A 110 -3.28 -0.32 -5.71
N VAL A 111 -2.15 -0.26 -6.41
CA VAL A 111 -1.76 -1.29 -7.39
C VAL A 111 -0.65 -2.18 -6.89
N LEU A 112 0.36 -1.60 -6.22
CA LEU A 112 1.55 -2.34 -5.81
C LEU A 112 1.26 -3.33 -4.67
N LEU A 113 0.63 -2.90 -3.58
CA LEU A 113 0.37 -3.76 -2.42
C LEU A 113 -0.49 -4.99 -2.75
N PRO A 114 -1.62 -4.90 -3.47
CA PRO A 114 -2.40 -6.09 -3.80
C PRO A 114 -1.65 -7.01 -4.76
N THR A 115 -0.84 -6.46 -5.67
CA THR A 115 -0.04 -7.29 -6.59
C THR A 115 1.01 -8.10 -5.83
N LEU A 116 1.76 -7.46 -4.94
CA LEU A 116 2.75 -8.15 -4.10
C LEU A 116 2.07 -9.22 -3.23
N THR A 117 0.92 -8.89 -2.62
CA THR A 117 0.10 -9.83 -1.84
C THR A 117 -0.25 -11.08 -2.66
N VAL A 118 -0.83 -10.90 -3.85
CA VAL A 118 -1.29 -12.01 -4.70
C VAL A 118 -0.11 -12.86 -5.17
N VAL A 119 0.97 -12.24 -5.64
CA VAL A 119 2.14 -12.97 -6.15
C VAL A 119 2.84 -13.76 -5.04
N THR A 120 3.04 -13.17 -3.87
CA THR A 120 3.66 -13.88 -2.73
C THR A 120 2.81 -15.08 -2.32
N LEU A 121 1.49 -14.92 -2.19
CA LEU A 121 0.59 -16.00 -1.80
C LEU A 121 0.54 -17.10 -2.87
N ALA A 122 0.37 -16.74 -4.13
CA ALA A 122 0.33 -17.70 -5.24
C ALA A 122 1.63 -18.51 -5.32
N ALA A 123 2.79 -17.84 -5.27
CA ALA A 123 4.09 -18.52 -5.26
C ALA A 123 4.26 -19.45 -4.05
N GLY A 124 3.78 -19.04 -2.87
CA GLY A 124 3.81 -19.86 -1.66
C GLY A 124 2.95 -21.12 -1.79
N VAL A 125 1.73 -20.99 -2.32
CA VAL A 125 0.83 -22.14 -2.57
C VAL A 125 1.42 -23.07 -3.62
N THR A 126 1.94 -22.55 -4.72
CA THR A 126 2.61 -23.36 -5.77
C THR A 126 3.74 -24.18 -5.18
N MET A 127 4.59 -23.58 -4.34
CA MET A 127 5.65 -24.31 -3.64
C MET A 127 5.11 -25.35 -2.66
N ALA A 128 4.10 -25.01 -1.87
CA ALA A 128 3.55 -25.94 -0.89
C ALA A 128 2.99 -27.21 -1.56
N LEU A 129 2.33 -27.05 -2.72
CA LEU A 129 1.86 -28.16 -3.55
C LEU A 129 3.03 -28.95 -4.15
N ALA A 130 4.03 -28.26 -4.71
CA ALA A 130 5.19 -28.90 -5.34
C ALA A 130 6.05 -29.71 -4.36
N TYR A 131 6.18 -29.24 -3.11
CA TYR A 131 6.92 -29.94 -2.05
C TYR A 131 6.07 -30.99 -1.31
N GLY A 132 4.78 -31.14 -1.65
CA GLY A 132 3.91 -32.14 -1.02
C GLY A 132 3.59 -31.88 0.45
N ILE A 133 3.75 -30.65 0.95
CA ILE A 133 3.57 -30.32 2.38
C ILE A 133 2.11 -30.02 2.77
N VAL A 134 1.20 -29.98 1.79
CA VAL A 134 -0.23 -29.71 2.02
C VAL A 134 -0.95 -30.95 2.56
N TRP A 135 -0.53 -32.16 2.17
CA TRP A 135 -1.20 -33.40 2.56
C TRP A 135 -0.21 -34.47 3.03
N PRO A 136 -0.33 -34.95 4.29
CA PRO A 136 -1.23 -34.49 5.36
C PRO A 136 -0.78 -33.14 5.96
N MET A 137 -1.73 -32.24 6.20
CA MET A 137 -1.39 -30.90 6.72
C MET A 137 -1.00 -30.98 8.20
N THR A 138 0.26 -30.68 8.52
CA THR A 138 0.73 -30.61 9.91
C THR A 138 0.15 -29.39 10.64
N THR A 139 0.22 -29.38 11.98
CA THR A 139 -0.22 -28.22 12.79
C THR A 139 0.50 -26.94 12.38
N LEU A 140 1.80 -27.02 12.09
CA LEU A 140 2.59 -25.87 11.63
C LEU A 140 2.13 -25.37 10.26
N VAL A 141 1.88 -26.27 9.31
CA VAL A 141 1.40 -25.87 7.97
C VAL A 141 -0.01 -25.26 8.08
N ARG A 142 -0.90 -25.79 8.92
CA ARG A 142 -2.20 -25.14 9.22
C ARG A 142 -2.04 -23.73 9.78
N ALA A 143 -1.13 -23.53 10.73
CA ALA A 143 -0.86 -22.21 11.31
C ALA A 143 -0.35 -21.22 10.26
N VAL A 144 0.57 -21.65 9.39
CA VAL A 144 1.08 -20.84 8.27
C VAL A 144 -0.04 -20.40 7.35
N PHE A 145 -0.90 -21.33 6.89
CA PHE A 145 -2.03 -20.98 6.03
C PHE A 145 -3.05 -20.09 6.73
N GLY A 146 -3.35 -20.33 8.01
CA GLY A 146 -4.26 -19.50 8.80
C GLY A 146 -3.78 -18.05 8.91
N VAL A 147 -2.50 -17.85 9.23
CA VAL A 147 -1.89 -16.52 9.29
C VAL A 147 -1.83 -15.89 7.90
N ALA A 148 -1.49 -16.65 6.86
CA ALA A 148 -1.50 -16.15 5.47
C ALA A 148 -2.88 -15.63 5.06
N VAL A 149 -3.95 -16.37 5.37
CA VAL A 149 -5.34 -15.97 5.08
C VAL A 149 -5.73 -14.71 5.86
N ALA A 150 -5.34 -14.60 7.13
CA ALA A 150 -5.60 -13.41 7.93
C ALA A 150 -4.91 -12.17 7.34
N ILE A 151 -3.62 -12.29 6.98
CA ILE A 151 -2.86 -11.22 6.32
C ILE A 151 -3.51 -10.84 4.98
N ALA A 152 -3.87 -11.83 4.15
CA ALA A 152 -4.53 -11.61 2.87
C ALA A 152 -5.89 -10.91 3.02
N GLY A 153 -6.68 -11.30 4.03
CA GLY A 153 -7.96 -10.67 4.35
C GLY A 153 -7.78 -9.18 4.68
N ILE A 154 -6.79 -8.83 5.49
CA ILE A 154 -6.50 -7.42 5.80
C ILE A 154 -6.06 -6.65 4.55
N ALA A 155 -5.18 -7.23 3.72
CA ALA A 155 -4.72 -6.60 2.48
C ALA A 155 -5.87 -6.35 1.49
N LEU A 156 -6.63 -7.40 1.17
CA LEU A 156 -7.56 -7.39 0.04
C LEU A 156 -8.97 -6.90 0.41
N LEU A 157 -9.40 -7.10 1.66
CA LEU A 157 -10.74 -6.71 2.13
C LEU A 157 -10.70 -5.46 3.04
N GLY A 158 -9.52 -5.09 3.55
CA GLY A 158 -9.34 -3.90 4.38
C GLY A 158 -8.64 -2.77 3.63
N VAL A 159 -7.36 -2.98 3.29
CA VAL A 159 -6.48 -1.96 2.71
C VAL A 159 -6.90 -1.60 1.28
N LEU A 160 -7.09 -2.59 0.42
CA LEU A 160 -7.42 -2.36 -0.99
C LEU A 160 -8.72 -1.53 -1.15
N PRO A 161 -9.84 -1.82 -0.46
CA PRO A 161 -11.03 -0.97 -0.54
C PRO A 161 -10.79 0.45 -0.03
N ALA A 162 -10.02 0.63 1.04
CA ALA A 162 -9.69 1.96 1.56
C ALA A 162 -8.84 2.77 0.55
N ASP A 163 -7.88 2.13 -0.11
CA ASP A 163 -7.06 2.76 -1.15
C ASP A 163 -7.87 3.08 -2.40
N VAL A 164 -8.80 2.20 -2.81
CA VAL A 164 -9.75 2.48 -3.91
C VAL A 164 -10.59 3.71 -3.60
N LEU A 165 -11.14 3.80 -2.39
CA LEU A 165 -11.93 4.95 -1.96
C LEU A 165 -11.10 6.23 -1.91
N THR A 166 -9.86 6.15 -1.41
CA THR A 166 -8.93 7.28 -1.38
C THR A 166 -8.62 7.77 -2.79
N TYR A 167 -8.31 6.86 -3.71
CA TYR A 167 -8.04 7.21 -5.10
C TYR A 167 -9.25 7.80 -5.82
N ARG A 168 -10.46 7.28 -5.54
CA ARG A 168 -11.72 7.83 -6.06
C ARG A 168 -11.96 9.26 -5.56
N GLU A 169 -11.72 9.52 -4.28
CA GLU A 169 -11.85 10.86 -3.70
C GLU A 169 -10.85 11.84 -4.32
N LEU A 170 -9.59 11.43 -4.50
CA LEU A 170 -8.57 12.24 -5.20
C LEU A 170 -8.92 12.56 -6.66
N ARG A 171 -9.79 11.76 -7.27
CA ARG A 171 -10.24 11.90 -8.67
C ARG A 171 -11.59 12.61 -8.78
N SER A 172 -12.21 13.00 -7.67
CA SER A 172 -13.48 13.71 -7.67
C SER A 172 -13.30 15.15 -8.18
N ALA A 173 -14.40 15.79 -8.58
CA ALA A 173 -14.36 17.18 -9.06
C ALA A 173 -14.00 18.18 -7.96
N ASP A 174 -14.31 17.84 -6.71
CA ASP A 174 -14.03 18.65 -5.51
C ASP A 174 -13.55 17.70 -4.38
N PRO A 175 -12.24 17.36 -4.35
CA PRO A 175 -11.71 16.42 -3.37
C PRO A 175 -11.77 16.94 -1.94
N ASP A 176 -12.38 16.18 -1.03
CA ASP A 176 -12.38 16.50 0.41
C ASP A 176 -11.07 16.07 1.08
N PRO A 177 -10.24 17.01 1.57
CA PRO A 177 -8.96 16.69 2.19
C PRO A 177 -9.09 15.85 3.48
N GLU A 178 -10.13 16.08 4.28
CA GLU A 178 -10.35 15.35 5.54
C GLU A 178 -10.71 13.90 5.26
N ARG A 179 -11.52 13.66 4.22
CA ARG A 179 -11.87 12.31 3.78
C ARG A 179 -10.66 11.55 3.24
N VAL A 180 -9.81 12.19 2.42
CA VAL A 180 -8.58 11.56 1.92
C VAL A 180 -7.65 11.17 3.07
N VAL A 181 -7.41 12.08 4.02
CA VAL A 181 -6.52 11.82 5.16
C VAL A 181 -7.07 10.74 6.08
N SER A 182 -8.37 10.77 6.41
CA SER A 182 -8.99 9.77 7.27
C SER A 182 -8.94 8.35 6.67
N LEU A 183 -9.16 8.22 5.36
CA LEU A 183 -8.97 6.95 4.65
C LEU A 183 -7.50 6.50 4.64
N GLY A 184 -6.57 7.42 4.41
CA GLY A 184 -5.13 7.13 4.47
C GLY A 184 -4.67 6.65 5.86
N VAL A 185 -5.15 7.28 6.93
CA VAL A 185 -4.88 6.85 8.31
C VAL A 185 -5.49 5.48 8.59
N ARG A 186 -6.68 5.18 8.04
CA ARG A 186 -7.28 3.84 8.12
C ARG A 186 -6.43 2.79 7.42
N THR A 187 -5.98 3.05 6.18
CA THR A 187 -5.04 2.17 5.48
C THR A 187 -3.79 1.93 6.31
N ALA A 188 -3.15 3.00 6.80
CA ALA A 188 -1.92 2.89 7.58
C ALA A 188 -2.13 2.07 8.87
N THR A 189 -3.27 2.24 9.53
CA THR A 189 -3.64 1.47 10.74
C THR A 189 -3.83 -0.02 10.45
N LEU A 190 -4.51 -0.35 9.35
CA LEU A 190 -4.67 -1.74 8.90
C LEU A 190 -3.31 -2.37 8.57
N LEU A 191 -2.41 -1.60 7.96
CA LEU A 191 -1.04 -2.04 7.67
C LEU A 191 -0.21 -2.22 8.94
N THR A 192 -0.48 -1.48 10.03
CA THR A 192 0.16 -1.76 11.34
C THR A 192 -0.24 -3.15 11.85
N VAL A 193 -1.55 -3.46 11.84
CA VAL A 193 -2.06 -4.78 12.28
C VAL A 193 -1.52 -5.89 11.38
N GLN A 194 -1.54 -5.68 10.06
CA GLN A 194 -0.97 -6.61 9.11
C GLN A 194 0.54 -6.80 9.31
N GLY A 195 1.27 -5.73 9.61
CA GLY A 195 2.71 -5.77 9.85
C GLY A 195 3.07 -6.62 11.07
N ALA A 196 2.29 -6.55 12.14
CA ALA A 196 2.48 -7.43 13.30
C ALA A 196 2.31 -8.91 12.90
N LEU A 197 1.29 -9.24 12.11
CA LEU A 197 1.10 -10.60 11.59
C LEU A 197 2.20 -11.03 10.62
N GLN A 198 2.75 -10.11 9.81
CA GLN A 198 3.89 -10.40 8.92
C GLN A 198 5.16 -10.78 9.70
N VAL A 199 5.41 -10.14 10.85
CA VAL A 199 6.51 -10.54 11.75
C VAL A 199 6.28 -11.95 12.29
N THR A 200 5.06 -12.29 12.72
CA THR A 200 4.73 -13.67 13.11
C THR A 200 4.95 -14.65 11.95
N MET A 201 4.50 -14.30 10.75
CA MET A 201 4.65 -15.12 9.54
C MET A 201 6.11 -15.38 9.20
N LEU A 202 7.00 -14.40 9.39
CA LEU A 202 8.44 -14.57 9.20
C LEU A 202 8.99 -15.73 10.04
N PHE A 203 8.67 -15.77 11.34
CA PHE A 203 9.11 -16.86 12.23
C PHE A 203 8.52 -18.21 11.83
N LEU A 204 7.25 -18.24 11.43
CA LEU A 204 6.62 -19.47 10.94
C LEU A 204 7.32 -19.99 9.68
N MET A 205 7.64 -19.12 8.72
CA MET A 205 8.34 -19.49 7.49
C MET A 205 9.77 -19.96 7.75
N LEU A 206 10.50 -19.31 8.66
CA LEU A 206 11.83 -19.78 9.09
C LEU A 206 11.76 -21.20 9.67
N ARG A 207 10.73 -21.48 10.47
CA ARG A 207 10.53 -22.82 11.04
C ARG A 207 10.19 -23.86 9.97
N VAL A 208 9.42 -23.49 8.94
CA VAL A 208 9.12 -24.36 7.79
C VAL A 208 10.38 -24.64 6.97
N ALA A 209 11.16 -23.61 6.65
CA ALA A 209 12.40 -23.75 5.89
C ALA A 209 13.38 -24.73 6.57
N ALA A 210 13.47 -24.68 7.90
CA ALA A 210 14.31 -25.58 8.69
C ALA A 210 13.82 -27.06 8.72
N MET A 211 12.60 -27.36 8.25
CA MET A 211 12.14 -28.75 8.08
C MET A 211 12.42 -29.31 6.69
N THR A 212 12.67 -28.43 5.72
CA THR A 212 12.79 -28.77 4.29
C THR A 212 14.23 -28.78 3.78
N GLY A 213 15.20 -28.47 4.65
CA GLY A 213 16.64 -28.59 4.41
C GLY A 213 17.25 -29.65 5.30
#